data_AF-A0A7X7XJ95-F1
#
_entry.id   AF-A0A7X7XJ95-F1
#
_cell.length_a   1.000
_cell.length_b   1.000
_cell.length_c   1.000
_cell.angle_alpha   90.00
_cell.angle_beta   90.00
_cell.angle_gamma   90.00
#
_symmetry.space_group_name_H-M   'P 1'
#
loop_
_entity.id
_entity.type
_entity.pdbx_description
1 polymer ?
#
loop_
_entity_poly.entity_id
_entity_poly.type
_entity_poly.pdbx_seq_one_letter_code
_entity_poly.pdbx_strand_id
1 'polypeptide(L)'
;MKRSISKRVILAGCFMTSWCVLAAQTQSFDWFAFGQALNQGPQHVLGSADARAIVAKVADQMARMNVPVNTGWVGRMSSAAQYGRQDVGTCTWVNDAVQKALHGAGFRKDQIFGVIGVGEGRGKAMSAGLWLNVDHIAPAVVINKQVLTFDLWHHSYDTGGFAGMASSSWNGRDLSSWCVSTQHYTGFMYSTYGAQPMVDPVHPQALQEMIVEKQFQQRYPHLKPKKAVKVEPSFSGNWSDFTDAAGTLRMTQEGSRVTGAYTHHGTNGSLSGTLTGRTLRG
;
A
#
# COMPACT_ATOMS: atom_id res chain seq x y z
N MET A 1 -8.32 -9.99 -86.70
CA MET A 1 -9.31 -10.41 -85.68
C MET A 1 -8.62 -10.53 -84.32
N LYS A 2 -9.10 -9.79 -83.31
CA LYS A 2 -9.06 -10.03 -81.84
C LYS A 2 -7.67 -10.15 -81.15
N ARG A 3 -7.26 -9.09 -80.41
CA ARG A 3 -7.28 -8.93 -78.91
C ARG A 3 -6.09 -9.63 -78.22
N SER A 4 -5.42 -9.15 -77.16
CA SER A 4 -5.58 -7.98 -76.28
C SER A 4 -4.31 -7.77 -75.43
N ILE A 5 -4.24 -6.59 -74.82
CA ILE A 5 -3.22 -5.97 -73.97
C ILE A 5 -3.05 -6.64 -72.57
N SER A 6 -1.84 -6.45 -72.01
CA SER A 6 -1.48 -6.33 -70.57
C SER A 6 -1.46 -7.58 -69.68
N LYS A 7 -0.28 -7.87 -69.10
CA LYS A 7 -0.15 -8.02 -67.64
C LYS A 7 1.10 -7.30 -67.12
N ARG A 8 0.85 -6.39 -66.20
CA ARG A 8 1.76 -5.48 -65.53
C ARG A 8 2.68 -6.24 -64.57
N VAL A 9 3.91 -5.73 -64.49
CA VAL A 9 4.86 -5.95 -63.41
C VAL A 9 4.18 -5.61 -62.08
N ILE A 10 4.07 -6.59 -61.19
CA ILE A 10 3.74 -6.35 -59.78
C ILE A 10 5.04 -5.92 -59.11
N LEU A 11 5.28 -4.62 -59.04
CA LEU A 11 6.18 -4.06 -58.05
C LEU A 11 5.54 -4.37 -56.69
N ALA A 12 6.13 -5.31 -55.96
CA ALA A 12 5.86 -5.48 -54.53
C ALA A 12 6.31 -4.20 -53.82
N GLY A 13 5.37 -3.27 -53.65
CA GLY A 13 5.56 -2.10 -52.81
C GLY A 13 5.84 -2.59 -51.40
N CYS A 14 7.08 -2.41 -50.95
CA CYS A 14 7.36 -2.26 -49.52
C CYS A 14 6.58 -1.03 -49.05
N PHE A 15 5.33 -1.25 -48.62
CA PHE A 15 4.70 -0.36 -47.65
C PHE A 15 5.53 -0.50 -46.38
N MET A 16 6.57 0.33 -46.29
CA MET A 16 7.10 0.79 -45.02
C MET A 16 5.92 1.45 -44.33
N THR A 17 5.16 0.67 -43.56
CA THR A 17 4.29 1.22 -42.53
C THR A 17 5.24 1.97 -41.61
N SER A 18 5.34 3.27 -41.86
CA SER A 18 5.84 4.22 -40.88
C SER A 18 4.94 4.03 -39.66
N TRP A 19 5.38 3.15 -38.77
CA TRP A 19 5.01 3.24 -37.38
C TRP A 19 5.49 4.62 -36.99
N CYS A 20 4.56 5.57 -36.96
CA CYS A 20 4.73 6.75 -36.16
C CYS A 20 5.09 6.22 -34.78
N VAL A 21 6.39 6.23 -34.47
CA VAL A 21 6.87 6.27 -33.11
C VAL A 21 6.24 7.54 -32.58
N LEU A 22 5.06 7.41 -31.95
CA LEU A 22 4.52 8.44 -31.10
C LEU A 22 5.68 8.75 -30.16
N ALA A 23 6.28 9.93 -30.34
CA ALA A 23 7.32 10.41 -29.45
C ALA A 23 6.79 10.20 -28.03
N ALA A 24 7.46 9.36 -27.25
CA ALA A 24 7.08 9.10 -25.88
C ALA A 24 6.83 10.44 -25.21
N GLN A 25 5.63 10.65 -24.67
CA GLN A 25 5.33 11.90 -23.98
C GLN A 25 6.18 11.89 -22.70
N THR A 26 7.35 12.53 -22.76
CA THR A 26 8.28 12.68 -21.63
C THR A 26 7.76 13.66 -20.57
N GLN A 27 6.53 14.13 -20.69
CA GLN A 27 5.98 15.13 -19.78
C GLN A 27 5.56 14.44 -18.48
N SER A 28 6.30 14.72 -17.41
CA SER A 28 5.90 14.32 -16.06
C SER A 28 4.61 15.04 -15.68
N PHE A 29 3.57 14.29 -15.29
CA PHE A 29 2.33 14.86 -14.79
C PHE A 29 2.52 15.45 -13.39
N ASP A 30 2.04 16.67 -13.18
CA ASP A 30 2.14 17.34 -11.88
C ASP A 30 0.99 16.91 -10.95
N TRP A 31 1.26 15.85 -10.17
CA TRP A 31 0.31 15.32 -9.19
C TRP A 31 0.01 16.31 -8.06
N PHE A 32 0.93 17.20 -7.71
CA PHE A 32 0.69 18.19 -6.67
C PHE A 32 -0.28 19.27 -7.16
N ALA A 33 -0.05 19.81 -8.35
CA ALA A 33 -0.98 20.76 -8.98
C ALA A 33 -2.37 20.14 -9.22
N PHE A 34 -2.41 18.86 -9.62
CA PHE A 34 -3.67 18.11 -9.70
C PHE A 34 -4.39 18.07 -8.34
N GLY A 35 -3.67 17.77 -7.26
CA GLY A 35 -4.20 17.83 -5.91
C GLY A 35 -4.72 19.23 -5.53
N GLN A 36 -3.99 20.28 -5.85
CA GLN A 36 -4.40 21.67 -5.58
C GLN A 36 -5.74 22.02 -6.24
N ALA A 37 -5.98 21.54 -7.46
CA ALA A 37 -7.26 21.72 -8.14
C ALA A 37 -8.44 21.00 -7.44
N LEU A 38 -8.16 20.06 -6.53
CA LEU A 38 -9.16 19.36 -5.72
C LEU A 38 -9.33 19.97 -4.31
N ASN A 39 -8.53 20.98 -3.96
CA ASN A 39 -8.56 21.61 -2.65
C ASN A 39 -9.85 22.41 -2.47
N GLN A 40 -10.55 22.19 -1.35
CA GLN A 40 -11.82 22.86 -1.03
C GLN A 40 -11.64 24.15 -0.22
N GLY A 41 -10.40 24.58 -0.01
CA GLY A 41 -10.06 25.81 0.70
C GLY A 41 -9.80 25.61 2.20
N PRO A 42 -9.35 26.67 2.89
CA PRO A 42 -8.76 26.58 4.24
C PRO A 42 -9.76 26.28 5.37
N GLN A 43 -11.07 26.47 5.12
CA GLN A 43 -12.12 26.20 6.12
C GLN A 43 -12.61 24.75 6.09
N HIS A 44 -12.27 23.98 5.05
CA HIS A 44 -12.68 22.59 4.92
C HIS A 44 -11.71 21.69 5.68
N VAL A 45 -12.23 20.91 6.64
CA VAL A 45 -11.43 19.95 7.39
C VAL A 45 -11.47 18.61 6.66
N LEU A 46 -10.34 18.25 6.04
CA LEU A 46 -10.21 17.00 5.30
C LEU A 46 -10.31 15.77 6.22
N GLY A 47 -11.17 14.83 5.81
CA GLY A 47 -11.38 13.55 6.48
C GLY A 47 -11.21 12.34 5.57
N SER A 48 -11.61 11.18 6.08
CA SER A 48 -11.46 9.90 5.37
C SER A 48 -12.22 9.84 4.05
N ALA A 49 -13.38 10.48 3.97
CA ALA A 49 -14.16 10.57 2.74
C ALA A 49 -13.43 11.39 1.67
N ASP A 50 -12.81 12.52 2.04
CA ASP A 50 -12.03 13.35 1.12
C ASP A 50 -10.81 12.58 0.60
N ALA A 51 -10.09 11.88 1.49
CA ALA A 51 -8.95 11.06 1.09
C ALA A 51 -9.35 10.01 0.03
N ARG A 52 -10.43 9.26 0.28
CA ARG A 52 -10.96 8.27 -0.69
C ARG A 52 -11.38 8.89 -2.01
N ALA A 53 -12.01 10.07 -1.97
CA ALA A 53 -12.45 10.78 -3.17
C ALA A 53 -11.27 11.32 -4.00
N ILE A 54 -10.27 11.91 -3.34
CA ILE A 54 -9.05 12.40 -4.00
C ILE A 54 -8.29 11.26 -4.65
N VAL A 55 -8.11 10.16 -3.90
CA VAL A 55 -7.44 8.96 -4.38
C VAL A 55 -8.18 8.33 -5.57
N ALA A 56 -9.51 8.29 -5.54
CA ALA A 56 -10.29 7.85 -6.69
C ALA A 56 -10.08 8.73 -7.92
N LYS A 57 -10.03 10.06 -7.75
CA LYS A 57 -9.74 11.00 -8.85
C LYS A 57 -8.31 10.83 -9.40
N VAL A 58 -7.33 10.51 -8.55
CA VAL A 58 -5.98 10.17 -8.99
C VAL A 58 -6.01 8.92 -9.88
N ALA A 59 -6.75 7.88 -9.47
CA ALA A 59 -6.88 6.65 -10.24
C ALA A 59 -7.59 6.88 -11.59
N ASP A 60 -8.67 7.68 -11.62
CA ASP A 60 -9.34 8.09 -12.85
C ASP A 60 -8.40 8.85 -13.78
N GLN A 61 -7.55 9.72 -13.23
CA GLN A 61 -6.56 10.45 -14.01
C GLN A 61 -5.47 9.53 -14.56
N MET A 62 -4.98 8.56 -13.78
CA MET A 62 -4.05 7.53 -14.27
C MET A 62 -4.67 6.70 -15.40
N ALA A 63 -5.95 6.33 -15.27
CA ALA A 63 -6.68 5.62 -16.33
C ALA A 63 -6.79 6.46 -17.61
N ARG A 64 -7.15 7.75 -17.50
CA ARG A 64 -7.22 8.69 -18.64
C ARG A 64 -5.87 8.87 -19.33
N MET A 65 -4.79 8.85 -18.56
CA MET A 65 -3.43 8.94 -19.08
C MET A 65 -2.95 7.62 -19.71
N ASN A 66 -3.73 6.54 -19.62
CA ASN A 66 -3.36 5.18 -20.01
C ASN A 66 -2.10 4.69 -19.28
N VAL A 67 -1.99 4.95 -17.97
CA VAL A 67 -0.87 4.44 -17.17
C VAL A 67 -0.90 2.90 -17.18
N PRO A 68 0.19 2.23 -17.57
CA PRO A 68 0.23 0.77 -17.63
C PRO A 68 0.18 0.18 -16.22
N VAL A 69 -0.46 -0.98 -16.09
CA VAL A 69 -0.34 -1.83 -14.91
C VAL A 69 1.08 -2.39 -14.86
N ASN A 70 1.94 -1.74 -14.08
CA ASN A 70 3.36 -2.04 -14.06
C ASN A 70 3.70 -3.02 -12.94
N THR A 71 3.27 -4.26 -13.16
CA THR A 71 3.42 -5.41 -12.24
C THR A 71 4.48 -6.40 -12.71
N GLY A 72 5.24 -6.08 -13.75
CA GLY A 72 6.24 -6.98 -14.30
C GLY A 72 6.91 -6.41 -15.54
N TRP A 73 7.73 -7.23 -16.20
CA TRP A 73 8.53 -6.82 -17.37
C TRP A 73 7.70 -6.23 -18.51
N VAL A 74 6.53 -6.82 -18.80
CA VAL A 74 5.63 -6.31 -19.85
C VAL A 74 5.17 -4.88 -19.51
N GLY A 75 4.76 -4.64 -18.26
CA GLY A 75 4.39 -3.32 -17.79
C GLY A 75 5.55 -2.31 -17.86
N ARG A 76 6.78 -2.73 -17.53
CA ARG A 76 8.00 -1.90 -17.67
C ARG A 76 8.26 -1.50 -19.11
N MET A 77 8.11 -2.43 -20.06
CA MET A 77 8.27 -2.16 -21.49
C MET A 77 7.20 -1.20 -22.00
N SER A 78 5.94 -1.42 -21.66
CA SER A 78 4.84 -0.51 -22.03
C SER A 78 5.07 0.89 -21.47
N SER A 79 5.51 0.97 -20.21
CA SER A 79 5.88 2.22 -19.53
C SER A 79 6.99 2.95 -20.28
N ALA A 80 8.07 2.25 -20.66
CA ALA A 80 9.17 2.81 -21.42
C ALA A 80 8.75 3.30 -22.81
N ALA A 81 7.94 2.51 -23.52
CA ALA A 81 7.46 2.86 -24.86
C ALA A 81 6.56 4.12 -24.83
N GLN A 82 5.71 4.26 -23.82
CA GLN A 82 4.72 5.33 -23.75
C GLN A 82 5.24 6.62 -23.10
N TYR A 83 6.03 6.50 -22.04
CA TYR A 83 6.47 7.64 -21.20
C TYR A 83 7.98 7.87 -21.21
N GLY A 84 8.76 7.05 -21.94
CA GLY A 84 10.23 7.13 -21.93
C GLY A 84 10.85 6.73 -20.59
N ARG A 85 10.05 6.09 -19.71
CA ARG A 85 10.41 5.76 -18.32
C ARG A 85 9.89 4.38 -17.98
N GLN A 86 10.70 3.54 -17.36
CA GLN A 86 10.28 2.20 -16.97
C GLN A 86 9.46 2.16 -15.67
N ASP A 87 9.41 3.24 -14.90
CA ASP A 87 8.85 3.25 -13.54
C ASP A 87 7.41 3.74 -13.45
N VAL A 88 6.84 4.33 -14.51
CA VAL A 88 5.45 4.80 -14.52
C VAL A 88 4.51 3.61 -14.32
N GLY A 89 3.61 3.71 -13.34
CA GLY A 89 2.66 2.66 -12.95
C GLY A 89 3.16 1.65 -11.90
N THR A 90 4.39 1.78 -11.41
CA THR A 90 4.92 0.90 -10.33
C THR A 90 4.36 1.27 -8.97
N CYS A 91 4.42 0.37 -7.98
CA CYS A 91 3.95 0.65 -6.62
C CYS A 91 4.62 1.90 -6.02
N THR A 92 5.93 2.10 -6.25
CA THR A 92 6.65 3.31 -5.83
C THR A 92 6.16 4.58 -6.53
N TRP A 93 5.98 4.53 -7.85
CA TRP A 93 5.50 5.69 -8.62
C TRP A 93 4.06 6.05 -8.28
N VAL A 94 3.19 5.06 -8.14
CA VAL A 94 1.79 5.23 -7.74
C VAL A 94 1.71 5.81 -6.32
N ASN A 95 2.53 5.30 -5.40
CA ASN A 95 2.65 5.86 -4.05
C ASN A 95 3.03 7.35 -4.07
N ASP A 96 4.08 7.73 -4.82
CA ASP A 96 4.52 9.13 -4.93
C ASP A 96 3.43 10.02 -5.54
N ALA A 97 2.76 9.56 -6.60
CA ALA A 97 1.65 10.27 -7.23
C ALA A 97 0.50 10.56 -6.24
N VAL A 98 0.06 9.55 -5.50
CA VAL A 98 -1.02 9.69 -4.52
C VAL A 98 -0.61 10.61 -3.37
N GLN A 99 0.60 10.46 -2.82
CA GLN A 99 1.09 11.31 -1.73
C GLN A 99 1.16 12.79 -2.16
N LYS A 100 1.66 13.08 -3.37
CA LYS A 100 1.70 14.43 -3.93
C LYS A 100 0.31 15.02 -4.13
N ALA A 101 -0.63 14.23 -4.66
CA ALA A 101 -2.01 14.67 -4.87
C ALA A 101 -2.74 14.96 -3.55
N LEU A 102 -2.59 14.09 -2.54
CA LEU A 102 -3.15 14.31 -1.21
C LEU A 102 -2.57 15.58 -0.58
N HIS A 103 -1.26 15.78 -0.68
CA HIS A 103 -0.60 16.98 -0.17
C HIS A 103 -1.10 18.25 -0.88
N GLY A 104 -1.23 18.23 -2.21
CA GLY A 104 -1.79 19.34 -2.98
C GLY A 104 -3.23 19.66 -2.59
N ALA A 105 -4.03 18.63 -2.31
CA ALA A 105 -5.42 18.77 -1.89
C ALA A 105 -5.58 19.33 -0.47
N GLY A 106 -4.48 19.46 0.30
CA GLY A 106 -4.46 20.11 1.60
C GLY A 106 -4.20 19.19 2.79
N PHE A 107 -4.01 17.87 2.57
CA PHE A 107 -3.54 17.00 3.66
C PHE A 107 -2.13 17.43 4.07
N ARG A 108 -1.87 17.48 5.38
CA ARG A 108 -0.55 17.89 5.86
C ARG A 108 0.48 16.79 5.59
N LYS A 109 1.74 17.18 5.39
CA LYS A 109 2.85 16.24 5.16
C LYS A 109 3.02 15.24 6.30
N ASP A 110 2.76 15.61 7.56
CA ASP A 110 2.83 14.71 8.72
C ASP A 110 1.68 13.69 8.77
N GLN A 111 0.66 13.84 7.91
CA GLN A 111 -0.42 12.87 7.78
C GLN A 111 -0.13 11.83 6.70
N ILE A 112 0.76 12.11 5.75
CA ILE A 112 0.92 11.35 4.52
C ILE A 112 2.24 10.58 4.56
N PHE A 113 2.20 9.30 4.23
CA PHE A 113 3.38 8.44 4.19
C PHE A 113 3.14 7.24 3.28
N GLY A 114 4.17 6.45 3.04
CA GLY A 114 4.04 5.13 2.43
C GLY A 114 4.15 4.06 3.50
N VAL A 115 3.37 2.99 3.39
CA VAL A 115 3.62 1.73 4.08
C VAL A 115 4.26 0.75 3.10
N ILE A 116 5.19 -0.06 3.59
CA ILE A 116 5.91 -1.04 2.79
C ILE A 116 5.81 -2.41 3.44
N GLY A 117 5.50 -3.43 2.63
CA GLY A 117 5.75 -4.82 2.92
C GLY A 117 7.01 -5.26 2.20
N VAL A 118 7.99 -5.82 2.92
CA VAL A 118 9.25 -6.32 2.36
C VAL A 118 9.29 -7.83 2.50
N GLY A 119 9.44 -8.54 1.38
CA GLY A 119 9.53 -9.99 1.39
C GLY A 119 10.84 -10.54 1.93
N GLU A 120 10.74 -11.71 2.54
CA GLU A 120 11.91 -12.51 2.92
C GLU A 120 12.72 -12.85 1.66
N GLY A 121 14.04 -12.68 1.72
CA GLY A 121 14.91 -12.92 0.57
C GLY A 121 15.09 -11.74 -0.38
N ARG A 122 14.64 -10.52 -0.02
CA ARG A 122 14.87 -9.29 -0.80
C ARG A 122 16.29 -9.14 -1.31
N GLY A 123 17.28 -9.35 -0.44
CA GLY A 123 18.69 -9.27 -0.82
C GLY A 123 19.06 -10.25 -1.94
N LYS A 124 18.55 -11.49 -1.90
CA LYS A 124 18.78 -12.52 -2.91
C LYS A 124 18.09 -12.19 -4.23
N ALA A 125 16.84 -11.75 -4.18
CA ALA A 125 16.08 -11.35 -5.37
C ALA A 125 16.68 -10.11 -6.07
N MET A 126 17.14 -9.13 -5.29
CA MET A 126 17.89 -7.98 -5.80
C MET A 126 19.20 -8.41 -6.47
N SER A 127 19.97 -9.30 -5.83
CA SER A 127 21.22 -9.82 -6.42
C SER A 127 21.01 -10.67 -7.69
N ALA A 128 19.83 -11.27 -7.85
CA ALA A 128 19.48 -12.08 -9.02
C ALA A 128 18.85 -11.27 -10.17
N GLY A 129 18.71 -9.94 -10.02
CA GLY A 129 18.04 -9.10 -11.03
C GLY A 129 16.52 -9.32 -11.12
N LEU A 130 15.92 -10.05 -10.17
CA LEU A 130 14.49 -10.36 -10.07
C LEU A 130 13.75 -9.37 -9.17
N TRP A 131 14.23 -8.13 -9.10
CA TRP A 131 13.82 -7.08 -8.16
C TRP A 131 12.38 -6.57 -8.33
N LEU A 132 11.67 -7.02 -9.38
CA LEU A 132 10.29 -6.62 -9.63
C LEU A 132 9.37 -7.25 -8.58
N ASN A 133 8.66 -6.41 -7.82
CA ASN A 133 7.63 -6.77 -6.82
C ASN A 133 8.14 -7.54 -5.59
N VAL A 134 9.42 -7.43 -5.26
CA VAL A 134 9.99 -8.02 -4.04
C VAL A 134 9.53 -7.26 -2.79
N ASP A 135 9.27 -5.97 -2.97
CA ASP A 135 8.67 -5.08 -1.99
C ASP A 135 7.34 -4.56 -2.55
N HIS A 136 6.37 -4.31 -1.68
CA HIS A 136 5.10 -3.69 -2.04
C HIS A 136 4.85 -2.45 -1.21
N ILE A 137 4.51 -1.34 -1.86
CA ILE A 137 4.33 -0.03 -1.22
C ILE A 137 2.91 0.46 -1.51
N ALA A 138 2.21 0.88 -0.45
CA ALA A 138 0.94 1.57 -0.57
C ALA A 138 1.01 2.95 0.12
N PRO A 139 0.45 4.00 -0.49
CA PRO A 139 0.28 5.28 0.19
C PRO A 139 -0.73 5.16 1.33
N ALA A 140 -0.50 5.90 2.39
CA ALA A 140 -1.30 5.87 3.60
C ALA A 140 -1.46 7.27 4.20
N VAL A 141 -2.56 7.46 4.94
CA VAL A 141 -2.89 8.72 5.62
C VAL A 141 -3.30 8.45 7.07
N VAL A 142 -2.79 9.27 8.01
CA VAL A 142 -3.31 9.30 9.39
C VAL A 142 -4.43 10.33 9.52
N ILE A 143 -5.63 9.86 9.84
CA ILE A 143 -6.82 10.67 10.09
C ILE A 143 -7.44 10.21 11.40
N ASN A 144 -7.62 11.12 12.35
CA ASN A 144 -8.20 10.80 13.67
C ASN A 144 -7.53 9.59 14.36
N LYS A 145 -6.19 9.49 14.26
CA LYS A 145 -5.36 8.40 14.83
C LYS A 145 -5.59 7.01 14.19
N GLN A 146 -6.33 6.96 13.10
CA GLN A 146 -6.46 5.77 12.26
C GLN A 146 -5.55 5.90 11.04
N VAL A 147 -4.92 4.79 10.67
CA VAL A 147 -4.11 4.71 9.44
C VAL A 147 -4.94 4.06 8.35
N LEU A 148 -5.24 4.84 7.32
CA LEU A 148 -5.91 4.36 6.11
C LEU A 148 -4.87 4.17 5.01
N THR A 149 -4.96 3.06 4.30
CA THR A 149 -4.09 2.65 3.19
C THR A 149 -4.86 2.67 1.87
N PHE A 150 -4.19 3.07 0.80
CA PHE A 150 -4.80 3.33 -0.51
C PHE A 150 -4.02 2.61 -1.62
N ASP A 151 -4.32 1.33 -1.85
CA ASP A 151 -3.49 0.46 -2.69
C ASP A 151 -3.93 0.43 -4.15
N LEU A 152 -3.65 1.52 -4.86
CA LEU A 152 -4.00 1.68 -6.27
C LEU A 152 -3.29 0.67 -7.17
N TRP A 153 -2.07 0.30 -6.78
CA TRP A 153 -1.28 -0.64 -7.54
C TRP A 153 -1.90 -2.04 -7.48
N HIS A 154 -2.28 -2.52 -6.28
CA HIS A 154 -2.94 -3.82 -6.14
C HIS A 154 -4.33 -3.83 -6.76
N HIS A 155 -5.10 -2.73 -6.64
CA HIS A 155 -6.35 -2.56 -7.41
C HIS A 155 -6.12 -2.74 -8.92
N SER A 156 -5.07 -2.11 -9.46
CA SER A 156 -4.77 -2.20 -10.88
C SER A 156 -4.30 -3.59 -11.31
N TYR A 157 -3.63 -4.32 -10.41
CA TYR A 157 -3.27 -5.72 -10.61
C TYR A 157 -4.52 -6.60 -10.71
N ASP A 158 -5.47 -6.45 -9.78
CA ASP A 158 -6.70 -7.24 -9.74
C ASP A 158 -7.63 -6.98 -10.94
N THR A 159 -7.69 -5.72 -11.39
CA THR A 159 -8.69 -5.26 -12.37
C THR A 159 -8.14 -5.05 -13.77
N GLY A 160 -6.82 -5.08 -13.94
CA GLY A 160 -6.15 -4.79 -15.21
C GLY A 160 -6.08 -3.29 -15.57
N GLY A 161 -6.44 -2.38 -14.65
CA GLY A 161 -6.34 -0.94 -14.86
C GLY A 161 -6.66 -0.09 -13.64
N PHE A 162 -6.54 1.23 -13.74
CA PHE A 162 -6.74 2.14 -12.59
C PHE A 162 -8.20 2.59 -12.40
N ALA A 163 -9.07 2.38 -13.40
CA ALA A 163 -10.47 2.80 -13.32
C ALA A 163 -11.24 2.04 -12.22
N GLY A 164 -12.30 2.67 -11.67
CA GLY A 164 -13.17 2.02 -10.69
C GLY A 164 -12.65 2.00 -9.25
N MET A 165 -11.58 2.75 -8.96
CA MET A 165 -10.99 2.81 -7.62
C MET A 165 -11.99 3.30 -6.55
N ALA A 166 -12.95 4.16 -6.90
CA ALA A 166 -13.93 4.69 -5.96
C ALA A 166 -14.69 3.60 -5.17
N SER A 167 -15.01 2.48 -5.82
CA SER A 167 -15.70 1.33 -5.23
C SER A 167 -14.75 0.20 -4.79
N SER A 168 -13.44 0.40 -4.90
CA SER A 168 -12.46 -0.65 -4.62
C SER A 168 -12.27 -0.89 -3.13
N SER A 169 -12.11 -2.16 -2.75
CA SER A 169 -11.74 -2.54 -1.38
C SER A 169 -10.32 -2.09 -0.99
N TRP A 170 -9.55 -1.62 -1.97
CA TRP A 170 -8.21 -1.06 -1.79
C TRP A 170 -8.22 0.46 -1.53
N ASN A 171 -9.38 1.13 -1.56
CA ASN A 171 -9.48 2.58 -1.45
C ASN A 171 -9.78 3.04 -0.02
N GLY A 172 -8.77 3.07 0.85
CA GLY A 172 -8.89 3.54 2.24
C GLY A 172 -9.16 2.42 3.23
N ARG A 173 -8.39 1.34 3.13
CA ARG A 173 -8.47 0.18 4.04
C ARG A 173 -7.67 0.44 5.31
N ASP A 174 -8.14 -0.04 6.47
CA ASP A 174 -7.35 0.03 7.70
C ASP A 174 -6.03 -0.73 7.57
N LEU A 175 -4.95 -0.20 8.16
CA LEU A 175 -3.61 -0.78 8.05
C LEU A 175 -3.56 -2.27 8.35
N SER A 176 -4.19 -2.71 9.44
CA SER A 176 -4.24 -4.13 9.82
C SER A 176 -4.89 -5.00 8.74
N SER A 177 -5.98 -4.52 8.14
CA SER A 177 -6.65 -5.24 7.07
C SER A 177 -5.80 -5.29 5.80
N TRP A 178 -5.07 -4.21 5.49
CA TRP A 178 -4.13 -4.21 4.37
C TRP A 178 -3.01 -5.22 4.58
N CYS A 179 -2.37 -5.22 5.76
CA CYS A 179 -1.35 -6.20 6.11
C CYS A 179 -1.86 -7.65 5.99
N VAL A 180 -3.09 -7.95 6.43
CA VAL A 180 -3.66 -9.30 6.25
C VAL A 180 -3.87 -9.62 4.76
N SER A 181 -4.40 -8.67 3.98
CA SER A 181 -4.62 -8.90 2.55
C SER A 181 -3.32 -9.06 1.75
N THR A 182 -2.19 -8.51 2.22
CA THR A 182 -0.87 -8.67 1.58
C THR A 182 -0.03 -9.82 2.17
N GLN A 183 -0.54 -10.59 3.14
CA GLN A 183 0.21 -11.71 3.74
C GLN A 183 0.50 -12.87 2.77
N HIS A 184 -0.18 -12.92 1.63
CA HIS A 184 0.08 -13.94 0.60
C HIS A 184 1.48 -13.81 -0.01
N TYR A 185 2.13 -12.65 0.14
CA TYR A 185 3.56 -12.53 -0.14
C TYR A 185 4.36 -13.11 1.04
N THR A 186 4.98 -14.27 0.82
CA THR A 186 5.70 -15.01 1.87
C THR A 186 6.77 -14.17 2.55
N GLY A 187 6.76 -14.16 3.89
CA GLY A 187 7.80 -13.51 4.70
C GLY A 187 7.75 -11.98 4.71
N PHE A 188 6.59 -11.37 4.40
CA PHE A 188 6.44 -9.92 4.44
C PHE A 188 6.63 -9.34 5.85
N MET A 189 7.56 -8.39 5.95
CA MET A 189 7.76 -7.50 7.10
C MET A 189 7.24 -6.10 6.77
N TYR A 190 6.52 -5.47 7.71
CA TYR A 190 5.84 -4.19 7.48
C TYR A 190 6.53 -3.02 8.16
N SER A 191 6.61 -1.87 7.49
CA SER A 191 7.03 -0.57 8.08
C SER A 191 6.55 0.64 7.27
N THR A 192 7.02 1.83 7.65
CA THR A 192 6.91 3.03 6.83
C THR A 192 8.00 3.05 5.74
N TYR A 193 7.61 3.37 4.52
CA TYR A 193 8.53 3.57 3.40
C TYR A 193 9.53 4.70 3.71
N GLY A 194 10.82 4.45 3.48
CA GLY A 194 11.91 5.39 3.79
C GLY A 194 12.53 5.25 5.20
N ALA A 195 12.01 4.38 6.06
CA ALA A 195 12.67 4.00 7.31
C ALA A 195 13.62 2.82 7.08
N GLN A 196 14.90 2.98 7.41
CA GLN A 196 15.89 1.91 7.47
C GLN A 196 16.55 1.91 8.87
N PRO A 197 16.94 0.75 9.44
CA PRO A 197 16.60 -0.62 9.04
C PRO A 197 15.30 -1.12 9.70
N MET A 198 14.55 -1.96 9.00
CA MET A 198 13.50 -2.79 9.61
C MET A 198 14.14 -4.07 10.11
N VAL A 199 14.24 -4.22 11.43
CA VAL A 199 14.61 -5.49 12.04
C VAL A 199 13.41 -5.90 12.89
N ASP A 200 12.97 -7.14 12.67
CA ASP A 200 11.76 -7.82 13.16
C ASP A 200 10.41 -7.46 12.48
N PRO A 201 9.58 -8.47 12.11
CA PRO A 201 8.23 -8.23 11.59
C PRO A 201 7.41 -7.46 12.62
N VAL A 202 7.06 -6.21 12.30
CA VAL A 202 6.23 -5.41 13.21
C VAL A 202 4.78 -5.85 13.03
N HIS A 203 4.14 -6.27 14.13
CA HIS A 203 2.70 -6.55 14.15
C HIS A 203 1.93 -5.31 13.66
N PRO A 204 0.87 -5.44 12.83
CA PRO A 204 0.22 -4.28 12.20
C PRO A 204 -0.26 -3.21 13.20
N GLN A 205 -0.69 -3.63 14.39
CA GLN A 205 -1.08 -2.72 15.47
C GLN A 205 0.12 -1.91 16.00
N ALA A 206 1.26 -2.55 16.23
CA ALA A 206 2.47 -1.86 16.67
C ALA A 206 2.95 -0.87 15.59
N LEU A 207 2.82 -1.23 14.31
CA LEU A 207 3.14 -0.33 13.20
C LEU A 207 2.21 0.90 13.19
N GLN A 208 0.91 0.71 13.39
CA GLN A 208 -0.03 1.82 13.51
C GLN A 208 0.32 2.75 14.68
N GLU A 209 0.62 2.20 15.85
CA GLU A 209 1.02 2.96 17.04
C GLU A 209 2.28 3.79 16.77
N MET A 210 3.31 3.16 16.17
CA MET A 210 4.55 3.85 15.79
C MET A 210 4.30 4.99 14.79
N ILE A 211 3.43 4.78 13.80
CA ILE A 211 3.07 5.80 12.81
C ILE A 211 2.38 7.00 13.49
N VAL A 212 1.39 6.73 14.33
CA VAL A 212 0.62 7.77 15.04
C VAL A 212 1.52 8.53 16.01
N GLU A 213 2.43 7.84 16.71
CA GLU A 213 3.41 8.47 17.58
C GLU A 213 4.38 9.35 16.79
N LYS A 214 4.91 8.85 15.67
CA LYS A 214 5.82 9.61 14.79
C LYS A 214 5.15 10.87 14.24
N GLN A 215 3.89 10.77 13.80
CA GLN A 215 3.11 11.95 13.42
C GLN A 215 3.01 12.95 14.57
N PHE A 216 2.65 12.47 15.77
CA PHE A 216 2.51 13.35 16.93
C PHE A 216 3.81 14.09 17.24
N GLN A 217 4.95 13.38 17.19
CA GLN A 217 6.27 13.98 17.39
C GLN A 217 6.64 15.00 16.31
N GLN A 218 6.31 14.73 15.04
CA GLN A 218 6.50 15.69 13.96
C GLN A 218 5.67 16.97 14.15
N ARG A 219 4.44 16.82 14.66
CA ARG A 219 3.53 17.95 14.90
C ARG A 219 3.88 18.74 16.15
N TYR A 220 4.40 18.08 17.18
CA TYR A 220 4.68 18.67 18.48
C TYR A 220 6.07 18.28 18.98
N PRO A 221 7.16 18.76 18.33
CA PRO A 221 8.53 18.31 18.62
C PRO A 221 8.99 18.61 20.05
N HIS A 222 8.35 19.56 20.73
CA HIS A 222 8.67 19.93 22.12
C HIS A 222 7.86 19.16 23.17
N LEU A 223 6.84 18.40 22.75
CA LEU A 223 6.01 17.61 23.65
C LEU A 223 6.53 16.17 23.68
N LYS A 224 7.07 15.76 24.82
CA LYS A 224 7.30 14.34 25.07
C LYS A 224 5.94 13.62 25.00
N PRO A 225 5.83 12.51 24.26
CA PRO A 225 4.60 11.77 24.24
C PRO A 225 4.34 11.30 25.69
N LYS A 226 3.13 11.52 26.22
CA LYS A 226 2.74 10.82 27.44
C LYS A 226 2.86 9.34 27.11
N LYS A 227 3.79 8.64 27.77
CA LYS A 227 3.98 7.20 27.58
C LYS A 227 2.60 6.57 27.57
N ALA A 228 2.27 5.84 26.50
CA ALA A 228 1.16 4.93 26.56
C ALA A 228 1.37 4.09 27.82
N VAL A 229 0.39 4.08 28.72
CA VAL A 229 0.43 3.17 29.85
C VAL A 229 0.42 1.79 29.22
N LYS A 230 1.57 1.13 29.25
CA LYS A 230 1.72 -0.24 28.78
C LYS A 230 0.86 -1.08 29.73
N VAL A 231 -0.38 -1.35 29.32
CA VAL A 231 -1.20 -2.35 29.98
C VAL A 231 -0.64 -3.67 29.50
N GLU A 232 0.18 -4.30 30.33
CA GLU A 232 0.53 -5.69 30.08
C GLU A 232 -0.77 -6.50 30.17
N PRO A 233 -1.11 -7.30 29.15
CA PRO A 233 -2.25 -8.18 29.26
C PRO A 233 -2.01 -9.13 30.43
N SER A 234 -2.72 -8.93 31.54
CA SER A 234 -2.72 -9.85 32.66
C SER A 234 -3.70 -10.97 32.37
N PHE A 235 -3.20 -12.18 32.17
CA PHE A 235 -4.03 -13.37 32.02
C PHE A 235 -4.31 -13.97 33.40
N SER A 236 -5.55 -13.95 33.85
CA SER A 236 -5.99 -14.64 35.07
C SER A 236 -6.83 -15.86 34.70
N GLY A 237 -6.50 -17.03 35.25
CA GLY A 237 -7.25 -18.28 35.07
C GLY A 237 -6.55 -19.46 35.74
N ASN A 238 -7.28 -20.57 35.89
CA ASN A 238 -6.69 -21.84 36.32
C ASN A 238 -5.91 -22.46 35.15
N TRP A 239 -4.63 -22.73 35.38
CA TRP A 239 -3.77 -23.41 34.41
C TRP A 239 -3.73 -24.89 34.80
N SER A 240 -3.93 -25.78 33.83
CA SER A 240 -3.64 -27.19 34.00
C SER A 240 -2.39 -27.55 33.21
N ASP A 241 -1.42 -28.12 33.92
CA ASP A 241 -0.18 -28.61 33.35
C ASP A 241 -0.33 -30.11 33.07
N PHE A 242 0.06 -30.54 31.87
CA PHE A 242 0.39 -31.94 31.64
C PHE A 242 1.61 -32.06 30.75
N THR A 243 2.48 -33.00 31.10
CA THR A 243 3.65 -33.37 30.31
C THR A 243 3.24 -34.50 29.38
N ASP A 244 3.41 -34.32 28.07
CA ASP A 244 3.21 -35.44 27.15
C ASP A 244 4.36 -36.46 27.25
N ALA A 245 4.18 -37.66 26.71
CA ALA A 245 5.18 -38.74 26.76
C ALA A 245 6.52 -38.37 26.09
N ALA A 246 6.59 -37.23 25.38
CA ALA A 246 7.80 -36.69 24.76
C ALA A 246 8.50 -35.61 25.62
N GLY A 247 8.02 -35.34 26.84
CA GLY A 247 8.63 -34.34 27.74
C GLY A 247 8.26 -32.90 27.43
N THR A 248 7.25 -32.66 26.59
CA THR A 248 6.81 -31.30 26.25
C THR A 248 5.84 -30.79 27.32
N LEU A 249 6.16 -29.65 27.94
CA LEU A 249 5.22 -28.94 28.82
C LEU A 249 4.12 -28.32 27.97
N ARG A 250 2.87 -28.81 28.12
CA ARG A 250 1.71 -28.23 27.46
C ARG A 250 0.86 -27.49 28.50
N MET A 251 0.89 -26.16 28.44
CA MET A 251 -0.02 -25.31 29.21
C MET A 251 -1.31 -25.14 28.40
N THR A 252 -2.44 -25.59 28.94
CA THR A 252 -3.76 -25.38 28.34
C THR A 252 -4.56 -24.44 29.24
N GLN A 253 -5.03 -23.31 28.69
CA GLN A 253 -5.97 -22.44 29.38
C GLN A 253 -7.38 -22.77 28.88
N GLU A 254 -8.17 -23.45 29.70
CA GLU A 254 -9.59 -23.71 29.42
C GLU A 254 -10.49 -22.75 30.20
N GLY A 255 -11.41 -22.08 29.50
CA GLY A 255 -12.68 -21.66 30.10
C GLY A 255 -12.72 -20.38 30.96
N SER A 256 -11.88 -19.37 30.74
CA SER A 256 -12.04 -18.07 31.43
C SER A 256 -12.19 -16.91 30.46
N ARG A 257 -13.28 -16.14 30.61
CA ARG A 257 -13.54 -14.88 29.91
C ARG A 257 -12.35 -13.94 30.14
N VAL A 258 -11.65 -13.54 29.08
CA VAL A 258 -10.63 -12.50 29.15
C VAL A 258 -11.35 -11.18 29.28
N THR A 259 -11.30 -10.59 30.47
CA THR A 259 -11.72 -9.22 30.71
C THR A 259 -10.49 -8.36 30.99
N GLY A 260 -10.45 -7.16 30.43
CA GLY A 260 -9.35 -6.22 30.66
C GLY A 260 -9.83 -4.79 30.48
N ALA A 261 -9.39 -3.88 31.33
CA ALA A 261 -9.58 -2.45 31.09
C ALA A 261 -8.38 -1.92 30.32
N TYR A 262 -8.62 -1.07 29.34
CA TYR A 262 -7.55 -0.37 28.62
C TYR A 262 -7.90 1.11 28.49
N THR A 263 -6.89 1.97 28.55
CA THR A 263 -7.05 3.39 28.27
C THR A 263 -6.42 3.68 26.92
N HIS A 264 -7.25 3.89 25.90
CA HIS A 264 -6.79 4.26 24.57
C HIS A 264 -7.01 5.75 24.37
N HIS A 265 -5.92 6.51 24.29
CA HIS A 265 -5.95 7.95 24.03
C HIS A 265 -6.85 8.79 24.96
N GLY A 266 -6.92 8.43 26.24
CA GLY A 266 -7.72 9.15 27.25
C GLY A 266 -9.17 8.68 27.35
N THR A 267 -9.58 7.70 26.54
CA THR A 267 -10.88 7.03 26.67
C THR A 267 -10.66 5.66 27.29
N ASN A 268 -11.43 5.35 28.34
CA ASN A 268 -11.41 4.04 28.99
C ASN A 268 -12.31 3.08 28.21
N GLY A 269 -11.77 1.93 27.84
CA GLY A 269 -12.49 0.83 27.21
C GLY A 269 -12.31 -0.46 28.00
N SER A 270 -13.15 -1.45 27.71
CA SER A 270 -13.03 -2.80 28.26
C SER A 270 -12.96 -3.83 27.13
N LEU A 271 -12.03 -4.77 27.23
CA LEU A 271 -12.03 -6.00 26.45
C LEU A 271 -12.86 -7.06 27.19
N SER A 272 -13.65 -7.83 26.45
CA SER A 272 -14.37 -9.01 26.94
C SER A 272 -14.42 -10.04 25.82
N GLY A 273 -13.75 -11.18 25.98
CA GLY A 273 -13.77 -12.25 24.98
C GLY A 273 -13.38 -13.61 25.55
N THR A 274 -13.43 -14.67 24.74
CA THR A 274 -12.94 -16.00 25.11
C THR A 274 -11.67 -16.26 24.32
N LEU A 275 -10.56 -16.57 25.00
CA LEU A 275 -9.31 -16.94 24.33
C LEU A 275 -9.48 -18.36 23.75
N THR A 276 -9.33 -18.52 22.44
CA THR A 276 -9.19 -19.84 21.80
C THR A 276 -7.84 -19.89 21.10
N GLY A 277 -6.87 -20.55 21.72
CA GLY A 277 -5.54 -20.76 21.14
C GLY A 277 -4.81 -21.86 21.90
N ARG A 278 -4.02 -22.67 21.18
CA ARG A 278 -3.19 -23.73 21.76
C ARG A 278 -1.72 -23.52 21.36
N THR A 279 -0.87 -23.63 22.38
CA THR A 279 0.57 -23.93 22.35
C THR A 279 1.54 -22.73 22.30
N LEU A 280 2.20 -22.49 23.44
CA LEU A 280 3.58 -21.98 23.51
C LEU A 280 4.52 -23.20 23.45
N ARG A 281 5.55 -23.14 22.60
CA ARG A 281 6.67 -24.11 22.63
C ARG A 281 7.88 -23.39 23.22
N GLY A 282 8.44 -23.94 24.29
CA GLY A 282 9.78 -23.63 24.78
C GLY A 282 10.79 -24.61 24.19
#